data_AF-A0A818KXV0-F1
#
_entry.id   AF-A0A818KXV0-F1
#
_cell.length_a   1.000
_cell.length_b   1.000
_cell.length_c   1.000
_cell.angle_alpha   90.00
_cell.angle_beta   90.00
_cell.angle_gamma   90.00
#
_symmetry.space_group_name_H-M   'P 1'
#
loop_
_entity.id
_entity.type
_entity.pdbx_description
1 polymer ?
#
loop_
_entity_poly.entity_id
_entity_poly.type
_entity_poly.pdbx_seq_one_letter_code
_entity_poly.pdbx_strand_id
1 'polypeptide(L)'
;MMDSSLSLSLCVCDVACLLMDLFRKKLTSKNLEALKHEIDLDEHKIPINEVYRRYGTSPAMGLSEERASVLLERDGPNDLTPVRRTSEIVRLAKNMFGGFAMRLWAGACLCFFAHFLEL
;
A
#
# COMPACT_ATOMS: atom_id res chain seq x y z
N MET A 1 34.26 4.58 20.42
CA MET A 1 34.44 5.34 19.17
C MET A 1 33.85 4.48 18.08
N MET A 2 32.54 4.62 17.84
CA MET A 2 31.77 3.79 16.91
C MET A 2 31.30 4.70 15.79
N ASP A 3 31.46 4.21 14.57
CA ASP A 3 31.42 4.95 13.31
C ASP A 3 30.10 5.67 13.04
N SER A 4 30.07 6.99 13.30
CA SER A 4 28.96 7.88 12.92
C SER A 4 28.69 7.85 11.41
N SER A 5 29.69 7.50 10.60
CA SER A 5 29.60 7.31 9.14
C SER A 5 28.78 6.09 8.72
N LEU A 6 28.72 5.04 9.54
CA LEU A 6 27.93 3.83 9.23
C LEU A 6 26.43 4.04 9.50
N SER A 7 26.09 4.87 10.49
CA SER A 7 24.70 5.26 10.80
C SER A 7 24.08 6.15 9.69
N LEU A 8 24.88 7.02 9.09
CA LEU A 8 24.46 7.90 8.00
C LEU A 8 24.29 7.11 6.69
N SER A 9 25.19 6.15 6.43
CA SER A 9 25.12 5.27 5.25
C SER A 9 23.92 4.31 5.29
N LEU A 10 23.62 3.71 6.46
CA LEU A 10 22.39 2.90 6.63
C LEU A 10 21.12 3.74 6.40
N CYS A 11 21.05 4.95 6.96
CA CYS A 11 19.90 5.84 6.82
C CYS A 11 19.63 6.24 5.35
N VAL A 12 20.67 6.50 4.56
CA VAL A 12 20.52 6.84 3.12
C VAL A 12 20.07 5.63 2.30
N CYS A 13 20.58 4.42 2.59
CA CYS A 13 20.14 3.19 1.95
C CYS A 13 18.68 2.84 2.32
N ASP A 14 18.27 3.04 3.57
CA ASP A 14 16.91 2.81 4.04
C ASP A 14 15.91 3.81 3.42
N VAL A 15 16.30 5.08 3.28
CA VAL A 15 15.48 6.11 2.61
C VAL A 15 15.35 5.81 1.12
N ALA A 16 16.41 5.38 0.45
CA ALA A 16 16.36 4.97 -0.96
C ALA A 16 15.48 3.73 -1.17
N CYS A 17 15.57 2.75 -0.28
CA CYS A 17 14.73 1.54 -0.31
C CYS A 17 13.25 1.89 -0.07
N LEU A 18 12.96 2.76 0.89
CA LEU A 18 11.62 3.28 1.16
C LEU A 18 11.07 4.09 -0.04
N LEU A 19 11.92 4.89 -0.70
CA LEU A 19 11.55 5.63 -1.89
C LEU A 19 11.17 4.67 -3.03
N MET A 20 12.00 3.64 -3.25
CA MET A 20 11.73 2.59 -4.25
C MET A 20 10.45 1.82 -3.94
N ASP A 21 10.16 1.52 -2.68
CA ASP A 21 8.93 0.85 -2.25
C ASP A 21 7.69 1.73 -2.42
N LEU A 22 7.80 3.04 -2.20
CA LEU A 22 6.73 4.00 -2.45
C LEU A 22 6.45 4.13 -3.95
N PHE A 23 7.49 4.19 -4.79
CA PHE A 23 7.34 4.20 -6.25
C PHE A 23 6.71 2.89 -6.75
N ARG A 24 7.18 1.73 -6.25
CA ARG A 24 6.61 0.41 -6.57
C ARG A 24 5.12 0.34 -6.18
N LYS A 25 4.75 0.80 -4.99
CA LYS A 25 3.34 0.87 -4.55
C LYS A 25 2.49 1.82 -5.40
N LYS A 26 3.06 2.94 -5.86
CA LYS A 26 2.37 3.91 -6.73
C LYS A 26 2.12 3.34 -8.13
N LEU A 27 3.04 2.53 -8.66
CA LEU A 27 2.86 1.78 -9.92
C LEU A 27 1.78 0.70 -9.79
N THR A 28 1.82 -0.10 -8.73
CA THR A 28 0.81 -1.15 -8.48
C THR A 28 -0.59 -0.57 -8.28
N SER A 29 -0.74 0.54 -7.54
CA SER A 29 -2.04 1.19 -7.35
C SER A 29 -2.60 1.79 -8.63
N LYS A 30 -1.78 2.43 -9.47
CA LYS A 30 -2.22 2.93 -10.79
C LYS A 30 -2.71 1.80 -11.70
N ASN A 31 -2.02 0.66 -11.72
CA ASN A 31 -2.45 -0.51 -12.50
C ASN A 31 -3.75 -1.10 -11.97
N LEU A 32 -3.94 -1.12 -10.64
CA LEU A 32 -5.19 -1.60 -10.03
C LEU A 32 -6.37 -0.67 -10.36
N GLU A 33 -6.18 0.64 -10.31
CA GLU A 33 -7.21 1.62 -10.65
C GLU A 33 -7.63 1.53 -12.13
N ALA A 34 -6.68 1.26 -13.04
CA ALA A 34 -6.98 1.01 -14.44
C ALA A 34 -7.83 -0.27 -14.65
N LEU A 35 -7.63 -1.30 -13.81
CA LEU A 35 -8.35 -2.58 -13.91
C LEU A 35 -9.76 -2.52 -13.30
N LYS A 36 -10.01 -1.63 -12.34
CA LYS A 36 -11.34 -1.43 -11.74
C LYS A 36 -12.36 -0.81 -12.69
N HIS A 37 -11.94 -0.30 -13.85
CA HIS A 37 -12.78 0.50 -14.73
C HIS A 37 -13.76 -0.33 -15.59
N GLU A 38 -13.64 -1.65 -15.71
CA GLU A 38 -14.46 -2.40 -16.68
C GLU A 38 -14.90 -3.79 -16.18
N ILE A 39 -15.85 -3.83 -15.25
CA ILE A 39 -16.59 -5.07 -14.92
C ILE A 39 -18.10 -4.77 -15.06
N ASP A 40 -18.72 -5.26 -16.15
CA ASP A 40 -20.18 -5.27 -16.31
C ASP A 40 -20.74 -6.52 -15.60
N LEU A 41 -21.54 -6.30 -14.57
CA LEU A 41 -22.17 -7.34 -13.76
C LEU A 41 -23.61 -7.56 -14.24
N ASP A 42 -23.90 -8.74 -14.79
CA ASP A 42 -25.19 -9.09 -15.41
C ASP A 42 -26.16 -9.84 -14.48
N GLU A 43 -25.73 -10.17 -13.26
CA GLU A 43 -26.45 -11.09 -12.36
C GLU A 43 -27.86 -10.62 -12.01
N HIS A 44 -28.08 -9.31 -11.96
CA HIS A 44 -29.38 -8.69 -11.65
C HIS A 44 -30.31 -8.56 -12.86
N LYS A 45 -29.84 -8.88 -14.07
CA LYS A 45 -30.61 -8.81 -15.33
C LYS A 45 -31.18 -10.17 -15.76
N ILE A 46 -30.60 -11.27 -15.26
CA ILE A 46 -30.96 -12.64 -15.63
C ILE A 46 -32.06 -13.24 -14.73
N PRO A 47 -32.86 -14.21 -15.22
CA PRO A 47 -33.90 -14.85 -14.43
C PRO A 47 -33.31 -15.71 -13.31
N ILE A 48 -34.02 -15.79 -12.18
CA ILE A 48 -33.56 -16.43 -10.93
C ILE A 48 -33.07 -17.88 -11.10
N ASN A 49 -33.74 -18.67 -11.95
CA ASN A 49 -33.37 -20.07 -12.20
C ASN A 49 -31.99 -20.19 -12.88
N GLU A 50 -31.63 -19.22 -13.71
CA GLU A 50 -30.33 -19.19 -14.38
C GLU A 50 -29.21 -18.84 -13.38
N VAL A 51 -29.50 -17.95 -12.42
CA VAL A 51 -28.59 -17.60 -11.32
C VAL A 51 -28.30 -18.84 -10.45
N TYR A 52 -29.34 -19.57 -10.05
CA TYR A 52 -29.18 -20.80 -9.27
C TYR A 52 -28.35 -21.86 -9.99
N ARG A 53 -28.51 -21.97 -11.31
CA ARG A 53 -27.70 -22.86 -12.16
C ARG A 53 -26.25 -22.39 -12.26
N ARG A 54 -26.01 -21.09 -12.45
CA ARG A 54 -24.65 -20.50 -12.59
C ARG A 54 -23.83 -20.64 -11.31
N TYR A 55 -24.45 -20.41 -10.15
CA TYR A 55 -23.76 -20.49 -8.84
C TYR A 55 -23.93 -21.84 -8.13
N GLY A 56 -24.73 -22.76 -8.67
CA GLY A 56 -24.94 -24.10 -8.10
C GLY A 56 -25.55 -24.07 -6.70
N THR A 57 -26.47 -23.13 -6.44
CA THR A 57 -27.08 -22.91 -5.13
C THR A 57 -28.57 -23.28 -5.12
N SER A 58 -29.07 -23.78 -3.98
CA SER A 58 -30.48 -24.11 -3.78
C SER A 58 -31.22 -22.95 -3.09
N PRO A 59 -32.41 -22.54 -3.56
CA PRO A 59 -33.20 -21.50 -2.91
C PRO A 59 -33.73 -21.90 -1.52
N ALA A 60 -33.89 -23.20 -1.25
CA ALA A 60 -34.48 -23.68 0.00
C ALA A 60 -33.44 -24.05 1.07
N MET A 61 -32.32 -24.66 0.64
CA MET A 61 -31.30 -25.22 1.55
C MET A 61 -29.95 -24.49 1.46
N GLY A 62 -29.75 -23.62 0.46
CA GLY A 62 -28.46 -22.95 0.24
C GLY A 62 -27.38 -23.89 -0.33
N LEU A 63 -26.13 -23.63 0.04
CA LEU A 63 -24.96 -24.47 -0.29
C LEU A 63 -24.72 -25.53 0.79
N SER A 64 -24.14 -26.66 0.39
CA SER A 64 -23.66 -27.64 1.36
C SER A 64 -22.43 -27.13 2.12
N GLU A 65 -22.22 -27.63 3.33
CA GLU A 65 -21.13 -27.20 4.22
C GLU A 65 -19.76 -27.50 3.59
N GLU A 66 -19.62 -28.63 2.90
CA GLU A 66 -18.41 -29.03 2.19
C GLU A 66 -18.13 -28.11 0.99
N ARG A 67 -19.19 -27.64 0.31
CA ARG A 67 -19.01 -26.71 -0.81
C ARG A 67 -18.64 -25.32 -0.32
N ALA A 68 -19.21 -24.90 0.80
CA ALA A 68 -18.89 -23.63 1.43
C ALA A 68 -17.44 -23.57 1.91
N SER A 69 -16.91 -24.64 2.51
CA SER A 69 -15.50 -24.70 2.94
C SER A 69 -14.53 -24.63 1.77
N VAL A 70 -14.80 -25.36 0.68
CA VAL A 70 -13.98 -25.31 -0.55
C VAL A 70 -13.96 -23.91 -1.17
N LEU A 71 -15.10 -23.20 -1.17
CA LEU A 71 -15.18 -21.82 -1.65
C LEU A 71 -14.41 -20.86 -0.74
N LEU A 72 -14.48 -21.06 0.58
CA LEU A 72 -13.74 -20.25 1.55
C LEU A 72 -12.22 -20.41 1.41
N GLU A 73 -11.74 -21.64 1.15
CA GLU A 73 -10.32 -21.89 0.90
C GLU A 73 -9.85 -21.32 -0.45
N ARG A 74 -10.73 -21.32 -1.47
CA ARG A 74 -10.42 -20.80 -2.81
C ARG A 74 -10.41 -19.26 -2.87
N ASP A 75 -11.48 -18.64 -2.39
CA ASP A 75 -11.73 -17.20 -2.54
C ASP A 75 -11.25 -16.38 -1.33
N GLY A 76 -11.08 -17.05 -0.18
CA GLY A 76 -10.75 -16.41 1.09
C GLY A 76 -11.98 -15.87 1.83
N PRO A 77 -11.76 -15.31 3.03
CA PRO A 77 -12.84 -14.71 3.81
C PRO A 77 -13.41 -13.49 3.08
N ASN A 78 -14.73 -13.29 3.17
CA ASN A 78 -15.41 -12.09 2.70
C ASN A 78 -15.15 -10.90 3.65
N ASP A 79 -13.89 -10.49 3.75
CA ASP A 79 -13.45 -9.35 4.54
C ASP A 79 -12.56 -8.42 3.70
N LEU A 80 -12.71 -7.12 3.93
CA LEU A 80 -11.93 -6.12 3.23
C LEU A 80 -10.52 -6.10 3.82
N THR A 81 -9.53 -6.40 2.98
CA THR A 81 -8.13 -6.32 3.40
C THR A 81 -7.82 -4.90 3.90
N PRO A 82 -7.41 -4.72 5.18
CA PRO A 82 -7.13 -3.41 5.70
C PRO A 82 -5.92 -2.80 4.99
N VAL A 83 -5.99 -1.49 4.72
CA VAL A 83 -4.89 -0.77 4.07
C VAL A 83 -3.64 -0.84 4.95
N ARG A 84 -2.50 -1.20 4.36
CA ARG A 84 -1.21 -1.24 5.06
C ARG A 84 -0.91 0.12 5.68
N ARG A 85 -0.91 0.18 7.01
CA ARG A 85 -0.47 1.37 7.77
C ARG A 85 1.04 1.49 7.67
N THR A 86 1.53 2.69 7.39
CA THR A 86 2.97 3.01 7.53
C THR A 86 3.29 3.25 8.99
N SER A 87 4.52 2.96 9.42
CA SER A 87 4.97 3.29 10.77
C SER A 87 4.98 4.81 11.00
N GLU A 88 4.81 5.21 12.25
CA GLU A 88 4.71 6.61 12.65
C GLU A 88 5.99 7.41 12.37
N ILE A 89 7.15 6.76 12.50
CA ILE A 89 8.45 7.36 12.17
C ILE A 89 8.54 7.67 10.67
N VAL A 90 8.06 6.76 9.82
CA VAL A 90 8.02 6.96 8.37
C VAL A 90 7.07 8.10 8.01
N ARG A 91 5.95 8.21 8.72
CA ARG A 91 4.99 9.32 8.55
C ARG A 91 5.61 10.67 8.94
N LEU A 92 6.35 10.70 10.04
CA LEU A 92 7.07 11.88 10.51
C LEU A 92 8.18 12.29 9.52
N ALA A 93 9.01 11.33 9.08
CA ALA A 93 10.08 11.59 8.13
C ALA A 93 9.56 12.18 6.81
N LYS A 94 8.42 11.68 6.32
CA LYS A 94 7.76 12.24 5.13
C LYS A 94 7.35 13.70 5.31
N ASN A 95 6.97 14.10 6.52
CA ASN A 95 6.67 15.50 6.84
C ASN A 95 7.94 16.36 7.01
N MET A 96 9.01 15.79 7.59
CA MET A 96 10.27 16.51 7.83
C MET A 96 11.08 16.81 6.56
N PHE A 97 10.96 16.00 5.51
CA PHE A 97 11.69 16.17 4.25
C PHE A 97 10.77 16.58 3.07
N GLY A 98 9.52 16.94 3.34
CA GLY A 98 8.54 17.34 2.33
C GLY A 98 8.51 18.85 2.08
N GLY A 99 8.32 19.26 0.82
CA GLY A 99 7.95 20.62 0.44
C GLY A 99 8.91 21.71 0.93
N PHE A 100 8.42 22.62 1.80
CA PHE A 100 9.19 23.76 2.32
C PHE A 100 10.31 23.35 3.29
N ALA A 101 10.15 22.24 4.02
CA ALA A 101 11.11 21.81 5.02
C ALA A 101 12.50 21.52 4.41
N MET A 102 12.55 21.06 3.15
CA MET A 102 13.81 20.83 2.42
C MET A 102 14.63 22.12 2.22
N ARG A 103 13.95 23.27 2.04
CA ARG A 103 14.63 24.57 1.92
C ARG A 103 15.22 25.02 3.27
N LEU A 104 14.54 24.72 4.37
CA LEU A 104 15.03 25.03 5.71
C LEU A 104 16.27 24.18 6.05
N TRP A 105 16.28 22.90 5.66
CA TRP A 105 17.46 22.05 5.79
C TRP A 105 18.67 22.59 5.01
N ALA A 106 18.47 23.02 3.76
CA ALA A 106 19.54 23.62 2.97
C ALA A 106 20.10 24.90 3.63
N GLY A 107 19.23 25.77 4.16
CA GLY A 107 19.64 26.97 4.89
C GLY A 107 20.40 26.65 6.18
N ALA A 108 19.93 25.67 6.96
CA ALA A 108 20.62 25.22 8.17
C ALA A 108 22.01 24.68 7.86
N CYS A 109 22.15 23.84 6.83
CA CYS A 109 23.45 23.34 6.37
C CYS A 109 24.39 24.49 5.98
N LEU A 110 23.90 25.47 5.22
CA LEU A 110 24.70 26.62 4.81
C LEU A 110 25.20 27.44 6.01
N CYS A 111 24.38 27.60 7.05
CA CYS A 111 24.77 28.29 8.27
C CYS A 111 25.89 27.55 9.02
N PHE A 112 25.81 26.23 9.12
CA PHE A 112 26.88 25.42 9.71
C PHE A 112 28.16 25.51 8.88
N PHE A 113 28.09 25.43 7.54
CA PHE A 113 29.27 25.56 6.69
C PHE A 113 29.95 26.92 6.83
N ALA A 114 29.18 28.01 6.87
CA ALA A 114 29.74 29.34 7.09
C ALA A 114 30.49 29.43 8.42
N HIS A 115 29.89 28.91 9.51
CA HIS A 115 30.53 28.88 10.82
C HIS A 115 31.80 28.04 10.85
N PHE A 116 31.82 26.88 10.17
CA PHE A 116 33.01 26.03 10.08
C PHE A 116 34.15 26.65 9.25
N LEU A 117 33.83 27.54 8.31
CA LEU A 117 34.83 28.26 7.51
C LEU A 117 35.37 29.52 8.23
N GLU A 118 34.59 30.09 9.14
CA GLU A 118 35.00 31.21 10.00
C GLU A 118 35.73 30.77 11.28
N LEU A 119 35.82 29.45 11.53
CA LEU A 119 36.62 28.85 12.59
C LEU A 119 38.06 28.58 12.14
#